data_AF-A0A455UGK2-F1
#
_entry.id   AF-A0A455UGK2-F1
#
_cell.length_a   1.000
_cell.length_b   1.000
_cell.length_c   1.000
_cell.angle_alpha   90.00
_cell.angle_beta   90.00
_cell.angle_gamma   90.00
#
_symmetry.space_group_name_H-M   'P 1'
#
loop_
_entity.id
_entity.type
_entity.pdbx_description
1 polymer ?
#
loop_
_entity_poly.entity_id
_entity_poly.type
_entity_poly.pdbx_seq_one_letter_code
_entity_poly.pdbx_strand_id
1 'polypeptide(L)' 'MDSFLPSQSRVDNFAQATACNPDAFRRFFGAMIDHGVYLAPSAYEAGFMSSAHTPEDIQFTLDAAEKAFAVM' A
#
# COMPACT_ATOMS: atom_id res chain seq x y z
N MET A 1 8.60 11.49 1.74
CA MET A 1 7.80 10.35 2.22
C MET A 1 8.50 9.12 1.72
N ASP A 2 9.04 8.31 2.62
CA ASP A 2 9.81 7.13 2.23
C ASP A 2 8.85 6.07 1.68
N SER A 3 8.89 5.89 0.36
CA SER A 3 8.06 4.91 -0.34
C SER A 3 8.58 3.50 -0.05
N PHE A 4 7.67 2.54 0.13
CA PHE A 4 8.04 1.12 0.18
C PHE A 4 8.23 0.51 -1.23
N LEU A 5 7.86 1.23 -2.29
CA LEU A 5 8.03 0.78 -3.68
C LEU A 5 9.45 1.04 -4.21
N PRO A 6 9.89 0.31 -5.25
CA PRO A 6 11.17 0.59 -5.90
C PRO A 6 11.25 2.06 -6.38
N SER A 7 12.42 2.69 -6.23
CA SER A 7 12.66 4.08 -6.68
C SER A 7 12.79 4.24 -8.20
N GLN A 8 12.83 3.14 -8.93
CA GLN A 8 12.95 3.10 -10.39
C GLN A 8 11.62 3.50 -11.03
N SER A 9 11.65 4.34 -12.06
CA SER A 9 10.44 4.77 -12.79
C SER A 9 9.81 3.66 -13.63
N ARG A 10 10.55 2.58 -13.91
CA ARG A 10 10.10 1.44 -14.71
C ARG A 10 10.61 0.13 -14.10
N VAL A 11 9.74 -0.88 -14.05
CA VAL A 11 10.02 -2.23 -13.56
C VAL A 11 9.80 -3.19 -14.73
N ASP A 12 10.88 -3.79 -15.23
CA ASP A 12 10.88 -4.65 -16.42
C ASP A 12 11.19 -6.13 -16.12
N ASN A 13 11.62 -6.43 -14.90
CA ASN A 13 11.96 -7.80 -14.50
C ASN A 13 11.66 -8.07 -13.02
N PHE A 14 11.71 -9.35 -12.66
CA PHE A 14 11.40 -9.84 -11.32
C PHE A 14 12.32 -9.27 -10.23
N ALA A 15 13.62 -9.11 -10.52
CA ALA A 15 14.57 -8.55 -9.54
C ALA A 15 14.24 -7.10 -9.20
N GLN A 16 13.78 -6.32 -10.18
CA GLN A 16 13.31 -4.96 -9.97
C GLN A 16 11.98 -4.92 -9.23
N ALA A 17 11.05 -5.83 -9.54
CA ALA A 17 9.77 -5.93 -8.84
C ALA A 17 9.93 -6.30 -7.36
N THR A 18 10.98 -7.05 -7.05
CA THR A 18 11.28 -7.49 -5.67
C THR A 18 12.12 -6.49 -4.85
N ALA A 19 12.60 -5.40 -5.48
CA ALA A 19 13.42 -4.37 -4.85
C ALA A 19 12.62 -3.33 -4.02
N CYS A 20 11.53 -3.77 -3.39
CA CYS A 20 10.75 -2.95 -2.45
C CYS A 20 11.35 -2.99 -1.04
N ASN A 21 10.96 -2.05 -0.18
CA ASN A 21 11.35 -2.06 1.24
C ASN A 21 10.30 -2.85 2.05
N PRO A 22 10.58 -4.11 2.43
CA PRO A 22 9.59 -4.97 3.08
C PRO A 22 9.22 -4.48 4.49
N ASP A 23 10.14 -3.83 5.21
CA ASP A 23 9.87 -3.34 6.56
C ASP A 23 9.00 -2.10 6.54
N ALA A 24 9.22 -1.20 5.57
CA ALA A 24 8.32 -0.08 5.33
C ALA A 24 6.91 -0.55 4.94
N PHE A 25 6.80 -1.57 4.07
CA PHE A 25 5.51 -2.15 3.71
C PHE A 25 4.79 -2.76 4.92
N ARG A 26 5.49 -3.50 5.79
CA ARG A 26 4.90 -4.08 7.00
C ARG A 26 4.31 -3.03 7.94
N ARG A 27 5.01 -1.91 8.14
CA ARG A 27 4.52 -0.79 8.96
C ARG A 27 3.29 -0.14 8.32
N PHE A 28 3.34 0.12 7.02
CA PHE A 28 2.21 0.66 6.27
C PHE A 28 0.99 -0.26 6.37
N PHE A 29 1.16 -1.55 6.09
CA PHE A 29 0.10 -2.55 6.15
C PHE A 29 -0.52 -2.62 7.55
N GLY A 30 0.30 -2.68 8.60
CA GLY A 30 -0.19 -2.67 9.98
C GLY A 30 -1.03 -1.43 10.30
N ALA A 31 -0.52 -0.25 9.95
CA ALA A 31 -1.26 1.01 10.17
C ALA A 31 -2.56 1.09 9.36
N MET A 32 -2.60 0.57 8.14
CA MET A 32 -3.83 0.51 7.33
C MET A 32 -4.88 -0.41 7.99
N ILE A 33 -4.46 -1.56 8.53
CA ILE A 33 -5.33 -2.47 9.28
C ILE A 33 -5.89 -1.80 10.53
N ASP A 34 -5.04 -1.08 11.28
CA ASP A 34 -5.45 -0.33 12.48
C ASP A 34 -6.47 0.78 12.15
N HIS A 35 -6.43 1.30 10.92
CA HIS A 35 -7.41 2.27 10.38
C HIS A 35 -8.60 1.62 9.67
N GLY A 36 -8.72 0.30 9.70
CA GLY A 36 -9.88 -0.42 9.17
C GLY A 36 -9.83 -0.70 7.66
N VAL A 37 -8.68 -0.56 7.01
CA VAL A 37 -8.49 -0.87 5.59
C VAL A 37 -7.65 -2.14 5.43
N TYR A 38 -8.26 -3.19 4.87
CA TYR A 38 -7.58 -4.44 4.58
C TYR A 38 -7.02 -4.46 3.16
N LEU A 39 -5.70 -4.32 3.04
CA LEU A 39 -4.97 -4.48 1.78
C LEU A 39 -4.50 -5.92 1.60
N ALA A 40 -3.97 -6.24 0.42
CA ALA A 40 -3.30 -7.51 0.20
C ALA A 40 -2.10 -7.64 1.17
N PRO A 41 -1.95 -8.76 1.92
CA PRO A 41 -0.95 -8.91 2.99
C PRO A 41 0.49 -9.13 2.48
N SER A 42 0.79 -8.71 1.24
CA SER A 42 2.09 -8.87 0.61
C SER A 42 2.37 -7.71 -0.35
N ALA A 43 3.60 -7.20 -0.33
CA ALA A 43 4.08 -6.18 -1.28
C ALA A 43 4.18 -6.71 -2.72
N TYR A 44 3.98 -8.01 -2.93
CA TYR A 44 4.06 -8.69 -4.23
C TYR A 44 2.69 -9.14 -4.75
N GLU A 45 1.61 -8.82 -4.02
CA GLU A 45 0.25 -9.14 -4.43
C GLU A 45 -0.44 -7.93 -5.09
N ALA A 46 -1.39 -8.23 -5.96
CA ALA A 46 -2.27 -7.22 -6.52
C ALA A 46 -3.42 -6.92 -5.56
N GLY A 47 -3.76 -5.64 -5.42
CA GLY A 47 -5.06 -5.22 -4.88
C GLY A 47 -6.15 -5.36 -5.95
N PHE A 48 -7.36 -5.71 -5.53
CA PHE A 48 -8.51 -5.83 -6.42
C PHE A 48 -9.60 -4.84 -6.01
N MET A 49 -10.29 -4.29 -7.01
CA MET A 49 -11.45 -3.43 -6.80
C MET A 49 -12.74 -4.21 -7.10
N SER A 50 -13.83 -3.77 -6.49
CA SER A 50 -15.18 -4.28 -6.71
C SER A 50 -16.10 -3.13 -7.07
N SER A 51 -17.12 -3.39 -7.89
CA SER A 51 -18.18 -2.42 -8.20
C SER A 51 -19.04 -2.02 -6.98
N ALA A 52 -18.85 -2.72 -5.85
CA ALA A 52 -19.46 -2.35 -4.58
C ALA A 52 -18.78 -1.14 -3.91
N HIS A 53 -17.53 -0.81 -4.29
CA HIS A 53 -16.85 0.37 -3.73
C HIS A 53 -17.53 1.65 -4.19
N THR A 54 -17.76 2.52 -3.22
CA THR A 54 -18.31 3.87 -3.39
C THR A 54 -17.20 4.92 -3.37
N PRO A 55 -17.46 6.15 -3.84
CA PRO A 55 -16.52 7.26 -3.66
C PRO A 55 -16.11 7.48 -2.20
N GLU A 56 -17.03 7.24 -1.26
CA GLU A 56 -16.78 7.35 0.17
C GLU A 56 -15.79 6.31 0.67
N ASP A 57 -15.85 5.07 0.17
CA ASP A 57 -14.88 4.01 0.51
C ASP A 57 -13.47 4.39 0.03
N ILE A 58 -13.37 5.02 -1.16
CA ILE A 58 -12.11 5.52 -1.69
C ILE A 58 -11.56 6.64 -0.81
N GLN A 59 -12.39 7.62 -0.46
CA GLN A 59 -11.95 8.72 0.41
C GLN A 59 -11.52 8.22 1.79
N PHE A 60 -12.29 7.31 2.39
CA PHE A 60 -11.92 6.66 3.65
C PHE A 60 -10.55 5.97 3.55
N THR A 61 -10.30 5.26 2.45
CA THR A 61 -9.02 4.59 2.19
C THR A 61 -7.86 5.57 2.04
N LEU A 62 -8.08 6.72 1.37
CA LEU A 62 -7.08 7.77 1.23
C LEU A 62 -6.76 8.42 2.58
N ASP A 63 -7.77 8.72 3.39
CA ASP A 63 -7.59 9.31 4.73
C ASP A 63 -6.83 8.35 5.66
N ALA A 64 -7.11 7.05 5.56
CA ALA A 64 -6.37 6.01 6.29
C ALA A 64 -4.90 5.95 5.84
N ALA A 65 -4.65 6.03 4.51
CA ALA A 65 -3.30 6.02 3.98
C ALA A 65 -2.50 7.25 4.42
N GLU A 66 -3.09 8.44 4.43
CA GLU A 66 -2.45 9.66 4.92
C GLU A 66 -2.02 9.51 6.39
N LYS A 67 -2.91 8.98 7.25
CA LYS A 67 -2.60 8.70 8.66
C LYS A 67 -1.50 7.65 8.80
N ALA A 68 -1.56 6.57 8.01
CA ALA A 68 -0.56 5.52 8.01
C ALA A 68 0.83 6.07 7.64
N PHE A 69 0.92 6.89 6.60
CA PHE A 69 2.19 7.50 6.21
C PHE A 69 2.73 8.54 7.20
N ALA A 70 1.86 9.20 7.97
CA ALA A 70 2.28 10.15 9.00
C ALA A 70 2.99 9.49 10.20
N VAL A 71 2.84 8.17 10.38
CA VAL A 71 3.43 7.40 11.50
C VAL A 71 4.52 6.40 11.10
N MET A 72 4.90 6.37 9.80
CA MET A 72 5.87 5.43 9.25
C MET A 72 7.34 5.84 9.44
#